data_AF-A0A7C4ECH7-F1
#
_entry.id   AF-A0A7C4ECH7-F1
#
_cell.length_a   1.000
_cell.length_b   1.000
_cell.length_c   1.000
_cell.angle_alpha   90.00
_cell.angle_beta   90.00
_cell.angle_gamma   90.00
#
_symmetry.space_group_name_H-M   'P 1'
#
loop_
_entity.id
_entity.type
_entity.pdbx_description
1 polymer ?
#
loop_
_entity_poly.entity_id
_entity_poly.type
_entity_poly.pdbx_seq_one_letter_code
_entity_poly.pdbx_strand_id
1 'polypeptide(L)'
;MAEESPTIPPVPAGDEPAAASSDDRGLADLAAEHLRQTPAPNPEAVAAEKKKLAAELDPAIYRFDELGNPIFNKDGTPARRRGPRPAQIAAAEEHRQAQYQALGLATAETFFVLCVSLGGDGWKPEDPERQQLAHAWGVYYASTGLTALPPWAVVLCATATYAGRRLQLPETQNRLVRMYLWAKGKLFR
;
A
#
# COMPACT_ATOMS: atom_id res chain seq x y z
N MET A 1 -22.03 -0.93 -31.85
CA MET A 1 -20.67 -1.47 -32.10
C MET A 1 -20.65 -2.85 -31.48
N ALA A 2 -20.58 -3.91 -32.30
CA ALA A 2 -20.58 -5.29 -31.84
C ALA A 2 -19.14 -5.72 -31.55
N GLU A 3 -18.87 -6.17 -30.34
CA GLU A 3 -17.57 -6.73 -29.94
C GLU A 3 -17.46 -8.16 -30.46
N GLU A 4 -16.55 -8.39 -31.41
CA GLU A 4 -16.13 -9.74 -31.82
C GLU A 4 -15.30 -10.39 -30.71
N SER A 5 -15.78 -11.52 -30.20
CA SER A 5 -15.04 -12.35 -29.24
C SER A 5 -13.96 -13.19 -29.95
N PRO A 6 -12.74 -13.30 -29.41
CA PRO A 6 -11.63 -14.03 -30.04
C PRO A 6 -11.78 -15.54 -29.91
N THR A 7 -11.79 -16.23 -31.05
CA THR A 7 -11.76 -17.70 -31.18
C THR A 7 -10.39 -18.25 -30.80
N ILE A 8 -10.33 -19.09 -29.76
CA ILE A 8 -9.11 -19.79 -29.31
C ILE A 8 -8.93 -21.07 -30.14
N PRO A 9 -7.75 -21.31 -30.76
CA PRO A 9 -7.50 -22.51 -31.54
C PRO A 9 -7.36 -23.77 -30.66
N PRO A 10 -7.72 -24.97 -31.19
CA PRO A 10 -7.64 -26.23 -30.46
C PRO A 10 -6.18 -26.66 -30.20
N VAL A 11 -5.94 -27.17 -28.99
CA VAL A 11 -4.65 -27.71 -28.54
C VAL A 11 -4.38 -29.05 -29.25
N PRO A 12 -3.20 -29.26 -29.85
CA PRO A 12 -2.85 -30.52 -30.50
C PRO A 12 -2.75 -31.66 -29.48
N ALA A 13 -3.37 -32.79 -29.79
CA ALA A 13 -3.27 -34.02 -29.03
C ALA A 13 -1.82 -34.53 -29.05
N GLY A 14 -1.17 -34.50 -27.89
CA GLY A 14 0.19 -35.02 -27.71
C GLY A 14 0.23 -36.53 -27.72
N ASP A 15 1.25 -37.07 -28.37
CA ASP A 15 1.53 -38.49 -28.56
C ASP A 15 1.60 -39.29 -27.25
N GLU A 16 1.07 -40.52 -27.31
CA GLU A 16 1.14 -41.52 -26.24
C GLU A 16 2.60 -41.85 -25.85
N PRO A 17 2.95 -41.83 -24.55
CA PRO A 17 4.27 -42.24 -24.10
C PRO A 17 4.48 -43.76 -24.30
N ALA A 18 5.61 -44.09 -24.91
CA ALA A 18 6.08 -45.45 -25.17
C ALA A 18 6.16 -46.29 -23.89
N ALA A 19 5.74 -47.56 -24.00
CA ALA A 19 5.69 -48.54 -22.92
C ALA A 19 7.05 -48.69 -22.20
N ALA A 20 7.04 -48.42 -20.90
CA ALA A 20 8.18 -48.57 -20.01
C ALA A 20 8.58 -50.05 -19.87
N SER A 21 9.88 -50.33 -20.02
CA SER A 21 10.49 -51.64 -19.82
C SER A 21 10.35 -52.13 -18.37
N SER A 22 9.96 -53.39 -18.19
CA SER A 22 9.59 -54.04 -16.93
C SER A 22 10.75 -54.52 -16.04
N ASP A 23 11.94 -53.92 -16.12
CA ASP A 23 13.13 -54.27 -15.31
C ASP A 23 13.17 -53.57 -13.94
N ASP A 24 12.01 -53.50 -13.26
CA ASP A 24 11.83 -52.73 -12.02
C ASP A 24 12.11 -53.55 -10.73
N ARG A 25 12.50 -54.83 -10.88
CA ARG A 25 12.74 -55.73 -9.74
C ARG A 25 14.06 -55.48 -9.01
N GLY A 26 15.05 -54.85 -9.66
CA GLY A 26 16.36 -54.57 -9.04
C GLY A 26 16.36 -53.35 -8.11
N LEU A 27 15.53 -52.35 -8.38
CA LEU A 27 15.51 -51.09 -7.61
C LEU A 27 14.89 -51.26 -6.21
N ALA A 28 13.86 -52.10 -6.10
CA ALA A 28 13.21 -52.37 -4.81
C ALA A 28 14.12 -53.09 -3.81
N ASP A 29 14.88 -54.09 -4.28
CA ASP A 29 15.82 -54.83 -3.44
C ASP A 29 17.03 -53.98 -3.03
N LEU A 30 17.57 -53.16 -3.94
CA LEU A 30 18.62 -52.19 -3.62
C LEU A 30 18.16 -51.13 -2.62
N ALA A 31 16.92 -50.64 -2.73
CA ALA A 31 16.35 -49.69 -1.77
C ALA A 31 16.15 -50.34 -0.38
N ALA A 32 15.73 -51.60 -0.33
CA ALA A 32 15.55 -52.34 0.92
C ALA A 32 16.89 -52.64 1.62
N GLU A 33 17.95 -52.92 0.84
CA GLU A 33 19.29 -53.17 1.38
C GLU A 33 19.96 -51.87 1.88
N HIS A 34 19.75 -50.75 1.17
CA HIS A 34 20.25 -49.44 1.59
C HIS A 34 19.58 -48.92 2.88
N LEU A 35 18.27 -49.16 3.04
CA LEU A 35 17.52 -48.85 4.27
C LEU A 35 17.97 -49.67 5.48
N ARG A 36 18.51 -50.89 5.27
CA ARG A 36 19.05 -51.73 6.35
C ARG A 36 20.46 -51.31 6.76
N GLN A 37 21.24 -50.75 5.84
CA GLN A 37 22.61 -50.32 6.10
C GLN A 37 22.74 -48.89 6.61
N THR A 38 21.70 -48.07 6.55
CA THR A 38 21.71 -46.74 7.15
C THR A 38 21.47 -46.87 8.66
N PRO A 39 22.49 -46.68 9.52
CA PRO A 39 22.29 -46.70 10.97
C PRO A 39 21.33 -45.59 11.35
N ALA A 40 20.44 -45.87 12.32
CA ALA A 40 19.51 -44.88 12.84
C ALA A 40 20.30 -43.60 13.24
N PRO A 41 19.88 -42.42 12.77
CA PRO A 41 20.64 -41.20 12.99
C PRO A 41 20.74 -40.93 14.51
N ASN A 42 21.97 -40.74 14.97
CA ASN A 42 22.23 -40.44 16.38
C ASN A 42 21.47 -39.15 16.76
N PRO A 43 20.58 -39.18 17.78
CA PRO A 43 19.79 -38.01 18.17
C PRO A 43 20.65 -36.77 18.49
N GLU A 44 21.88 -36.98 18.99
CA GLU A 44 22.81 -35.88 19.29
C GLU A 44 23.36 -35.21 18.02
N ALA A 45 23.64 -35.99 16.98
CA ALA A 45 24.13 -35.47 15.69
C ALA A 45 23.03 -34.62 15.01
N VAL A 46 21.77 -35.07 15.08
CA VAL A 46 20.62 -34.33 14.55
C VAL A 46 20.41 -33.02 15.32
N ALA A 47 20.61 -33.01 16.65
CA ALA A 47 20.51 -31.78 17.44
C ALA A 47 21.63 -30.77 17.11
N ALA A 48 22.85 -31.25 16.86
CA ALA A 48 23.99 -30.41 16.48
C ALA A 48 23.82 -29.74 15.11
N GLU A 49 23.30 -30.48 14.11
CA GLU A 49 22.98 -29.90 12.79
C GLU A 49 21.87 -28.86 12.88
N LYS A 50 20.80 -29.12 13.65
CA LYS A 50 19.73 -28.15 13.86
C LYS A 50 20.23 -26.85 14.48
N LYS A 51 21.21 -26.93 15.40
CA LYS A 51 21.82 -25.75 16.03
C LYS A 51 22.71 -24.97 15.08
N LYS A 52 23.42 -25.63 14.16
CA LYS A 52 24.19 -24.96 13.10
C LYS A 52 23.25 -24.24 12.12
N LEU A 53 22.19 -24.91 11.68
CA LEU A 53 21.15 -24.31 10.84
C LEU A 53 20.52 -23.10 11.53
N ALA A 54 20.22 -23.19 12.83
CA ALA A 54 19.67 -22.09 13.61
C ALA A 54 20.56 -20.83 13.61
N ALA A 55 21.88 -20.98 13.61
CA ALA A 55 22.82 -19.87 13.60
C ALA A 55 22.92 -19.18 12.23
N GLU A 56 22.54 -19.87 11.16
CA GLU A 56 22.61 -19.37 9.77
C GLU A 56 21.27 -18.81 9.27
N LEU A 57 20.17 -19.12 9.97
CA LEU A 57 18.82 -18.70 9.62
C LEU A 57 18.52 -17.25 10.07
N ASP A 58 18.11 -16.41 9.11
CA ASP A 58 17.74 -15.01 9.38
C ASP A 58 16.44 -14.90 10.23
N PRO A 59 16.47 -14.25 11.41
CA PRO A 59 15.29 -14.01 12.25
C PRO A 59 14.18 -13.19 11.59
N ALA A 60 14.46 -12.45 10.52
CA ALA A 60 13.44 -11.70 9.78
C ALA A 60 12.52 -12.62 8.96
N ILE A 61 13.05 -13.73 8.44
CA ILE A 61 12.37 -14.61 7.46
C ILE A 61 11.74 -15.83 8.13
N TYR A 62 12.34 -16.34 9.21
CA TYR A 62 11.93 -17.60 9.86
C TYR A 62 11.32 -17.37 11.26
N ARG A 63 10.56 -18.35 11.75
CA ARG A 63 9.95 -18.31 13.09
C ARG A 63 10.87 -18.99 14.10
N PHE A 64 11.07 -18.30 15.23
CA PHE A 64 11.85 -18.79 16.37
C PHE A 64 10.94 -18.91 17.60
N ASP A 65 11.23 -19.85 18.48
CA ASP A 65 10.58 -19.98 19.78
C ASP A 65 11.10 -18.93 20.79
N GLU A 66 10.55 -18.91 22.00
CA GLU A 66 10.98 -17.99 23.08
C GLU A 66 12.42 -18.22 23.55
N LEU A 67 12.99 -19.39 23.23
CA LEU A 67 14.36 -19.80 23.58
C LEU A 67 15.36 -19.53 22.46
N GLY A 68 14.93 -18.97 21.33
CA GLY A 68 15.76 -18.67 20.17
C GLY A 68 16.05 -19.85 19.23
N ASN A 69 15.31 -20.97 19.34
CA ASN A 69 15.41 -22.09 18.41
C ASN A 69 14.44 -21.92 17.22
N PRO A 70 14.86 -22.27 16.00
CA PRO A 70 13.96 -22.26 14.84
C PRO A 70 12.87 -23.31 15.00
N ILE A 71 11.63 -22.90 14.71
CA ILE A 71 10.49 -23.81 14.68
C ILE A 71 10.53 -24.56 13.35
N PHE A 72 10.48 -25.89 13.38
CA PHE A 72 10.47 -26.73 12.17
C PHE A 72 9.07 -27.29 11.89
N ASN A 73 8.74 -27.44 10.60
CA ASN A 73 7.53 -28.15 10.16
C ASN A 73 7.71 -29.68 10.30
N LYS A 74 6.63 -30.43 10.09
CA LYS A 74 6.66 -31.91 10.05
C LYS A 74 7.67 -32.46 9.02
N ASP A 75 7.89 -31.70 7.96
CA ASP A 75 8.81 -32.04 6.86
C ASP A 75 10.28 -31.72 7.17
N GLY A 76 10.61 -31.28 8.38
CA GLY A 76 11.97 -30.92 8.80
C GLY A 76 12.48 -29.58 8.25
N THR A 77 11.68 -28.87 7.46
CA THR A 77 12.02 -27.53 6.96
C THR A 77 11.74 -26.44 8.00
N PRO A 78 12.57 -25.39 8.10
CA PRO A 78 12.35 -24.29 9.03
C PRO A 78 11.10 -23.49 8.65
N ALA A 79 10.21 -23.30 9.62
CA ALA A 79 8.94 -22.63 9.41
C ALA A 79 9.17 -21.14 9.12
N ARG A 80 8.83 -20.70 7.91
CA ARG A 80 8.90 -19.29 7.52
C ARG A 80 7.85 -18.46 8.27
N ARG A 81 8.19 -17.22 8.61
CA ARG A 81 7.20 -16.23 9.03
C ARG A 81 6.21 -16.05 7.88
N ARG A 82 4.93 -16.25 8.15
CA ARG A 82 3.88 -16.06 7.16
C ARG A 82 3.71 -14.55 6.97
N GLY A 83 4.30 -14.03 5.89
CA GLY A 83 4.10 -12.63 5.49
C GLY A 83 2.62 -12.33 5.18
N PRO A 84 2.26 -11.05 5.04
CA PRO A 84 0.95 -10.67 4.55
C PRO A 84 0.68 -11.40 3.23
N ARG A 85 -0.49 -12.02 3.09
CA ARG A 85 -0.82 -12.71 1.83
C ARG A 85 -0.86 -11.65 0.72
N PRO A 86 -0.40 -11.94 -0.51
CA PRO A 86 -0.43 -10.97 -1.60
C PRO A 86 -1.82 -10.38 -1.83
N ALA A 87 -2.88 -11.19 -1.67
CA ALA A 87 -4.26 -10.73 -1.72
C ALA A 87 -4.62 -9.71 -0.62
N GLN A 88 -4.05 -9.83 0.58
CA GLN A 88 -4.26 -8.87 1.67
C GLN A 88 -3.50 -7.57 1.42
N ILE A 89 -2.33 -7.63 0.77
CA ILE A 89 -1.56 -6.44 0.39
C ILE A 89 -2.33 -5.65 -0.69
N ALA A 90 -2.79 -6.34 -1.74
CA ALA A 90 -3.59 -5.72 -2.81
C ALA A 90 -4.87 -5.07 -2.27
N ALA A 91 -5.61 -5.77 -1.41
CA ALA A 91 -6.81 -5.22 -0.79
C ALA A 91 -6.51 -4.00 0.11
N ALA A 92 -5.38 -4.02 0.84
CA ALA A 92 -4.97 -2.87 1.65
C ALA A 92 -4.54 -1.67 0.80
N GLU A 93 -3.92 -1.90 -0.36
CA GLU A 93 -3.54 -0.85 -1.32
C GLU A 93 -4.76 -0.24 -1.99
N GLU A 94 -5.71 -1.06 -2.44
CA GLU A 94 -6.97 -0.59 -3.02
C GLU A 94 -7.75 0.28 -2.03
N HIS A 95 -7.84 -0.17 -0.76
CA HIS A 95 -8.49 0.61 0.29
C HIS A 95 -7.79 1.94 0.55
N ARG A 96 -6.44 1.98 0.55
CA ARG A 96 -5.70 3.24 0.66
C ARG A 96 -5.94 4.16 -0.53
N GLN A 97 -5.97 3.62 -1.74
CA GLN A 97 -6.21 4.41 -2.94
C GLN A 97 -7.62 5.03 -2.93
N ALA A 98 -8.64 4.28 -2.52
CA ALA A 98 -9.99 4.79 -2.31
C ALA A 98 -10.03 5.90 -1.24
N GLN A 99 -9.30 5.73 -0.14
CA GLN A 99 -9.18 6.75 0.91
C GLN A 99 -8.56 8.05 0.39
N TYR A 100 -7.48 7.98 -0.39
CA TYR A 100 -6.84 9.17 -0.96
C TYR A 100 -7.74 9.90 -1.95
N GLN A 101 -8.50 9.18 -2.77
CA GLN A 101 -9.48 9.80 -3.67
C GLN A 101 -10.59 10.50 -2.90
N ALA A 102 -11.13 9.87 -1.85
CA ALA A 102 -12.14 10.48 -0.99
C ALA A 102 -11.61 11.75 -0.29
N LEU A 103 -10.36 11.73 0.17
CA LEU A 103 -9.70 12.89 0.79
C LEU A 103 -9.47 14.01 -0.24
N GLY A 104 -9.08 13.65 -1.46
CA GLY A 104 -8.91 14.57 -2.57
C GLY A 104 -10.20 15.30 -2.92
N LEU A 105 -11.31 14.55 -3.01
CA LEU A 105 -12.65 15.12 -3.20
C LEU A 105 -13.00 16.09 -2.08
N ALA A 106 -12.93 15.65 -0.82
CA ALA A 106 -13.29 16.49 0.33
C ALA A 106 -12.47 17.79 0.41
N THR A 107 -11.19 17.71 0.05
CA THR A 107 -10.28 18.87 0.03
C THR A 107 -10.66 19.84 -1.09
N ALA A 108 -10.92 19.32 -2.30
CA ALA A 108 -11.36 20.14 -3.42
C ALA A 108 -12.69 20.85 -3.11
N GLU A 109 -13.67 20.15 -2.53
CA GLU A 109 -14.93 20.75 -2.08
C GLU A 109 -14.72 21.90 -1.11
N THR A 110 -13.88 21.67 -0.10
CA THR A 110 -13.59 22.68 0.92
C THR A 110 -12.92 23.91 0.30
N PHE A 111 -12.01 23.68 -0.66
CA PHE A 111 -11.37 24.75 -1.41
C PHE A 111 -12.37 25.55 -2.26
N PHE A 112 -13.27 24.89 -2.97
CA PHE A 112 -14.29 25.59 -3.77
C PHE A 112 -15.27 26.38 -2.90
N VAL A 113 -15.69 25.84 -1.76
CA VAL A 113 -16.52 26.57 -0.79
C VAL A 113 -15.80 27.83 -0.31
N LEU A 114 -14.49 27.74 -0.05
CA LEU A 114 -13.68 28.90 0.31
C LEU A 114 -13.61 29.92 -0.84
N CYS A 115 -13.32 29.48 -2.06
CA CYS A 115 -13.25 30.34 -3.25
C CYS A 115 -14.58 31.05 -3.52
N VAL A 116 -15.71 30.35 -3.52
CA VAL A 116 -17.03 30.95 -3.72
C VAL A 116 -17.38 31.90 -2.58
N SER A 117 -17.05 31.55 -1.33
CA SER A 117 -17.31 32.44 -0.19
C SER A 117 -16.50 33.74 -0.24
N LEU A 118 -15.31 33.73 -0.86
CA LEU A 118 -14.40 34.87 -0.94
C LEU A 118 -14.54 35.67 -2.24
N GLY A 119 -14.81 34.99 -3.35
CA GLY A 119 -14.85 35.55 -4.70
C GLY A 119 -16.25 35.70 -5.29
N GLY A 120 -17.27 35.14 -4.64
CA GLY A 120 -18.65 35.13 -5.11
C GLY A 120 -18.91 34.08 -6.20
N ASP A 121 -20.06 34.19 -6.87
CA ASP A 121 -20.55 33.17 -7.79
C ASP A 121 -19.68 32.97 -9.04
N GLY A 122 -18.88 33.97 -9.42
CA GLY A 122 -17.93 33.85 -10.55
C GLY A 122 -16.78 32.87 -10.30
N TRP A 123 -16.60 32.40 -9.07
CA TRP A 123 -15.60 31.40 -8.67
C TRP A 123 -16.18 30.00 -8.49
N LYS A 124 -17.43 29.79 -8.89
CA LYS A 124 -18.04 28.47 -8.84
C LYS A 124 -17.40 27.57 -9.92
N PRO A 125 -16.83 26.42 -9.55
CA PRO A 125 -16.17 25.55 -10.52
C PRO A 125 -17.17 24.93 -11.48
N GLU A 126 -16.70 24.63 -12.68
CA GLU A 126 -17.41 23.75 -13.60
C GLU A 126 -17.22 22.28 -13.20
N ASP A 127 -18.16 21.40 -13.55
CA ASP A 127 -18.08 19.96 -13.24
C ASP A 127 -16.75 19.28 -13.68
N PRO A 128 -16.20 19.51 -14.90
CA PRO A 128 -14.92 18.91 -15.28
C PRO A 128 -13.75 19.44 -14.46
N GLU A 129 -13.74 20.73 -14.12
CA GLU A 129 -12.70 21.36 -13.30
C GLU A 129 -12.70 20.78 -11.88
N ARG A 130 -13.91 20.61 -11.31
CA ARG A 130 -14.10 20.00 -9.99
C ARG A 130 -13.49 18.59 -9.91
N GLN A 131 -13.73 17.77 -10.92
CA GLN A 131 -13.18 16.40 -10.99
C GLN A 131 -11.65 16.41 -11.16
N GLN A 132 -11.11 17.29 -12.01
CA GLN A 132 -9.67 17.41 -12.22
C GLN A 132 -8.94 17.84 -10.95
N LEU A 133 -9.46 18.82 -10.22
CA LEU A 133 -8.89 19.27 -8.96
C LEU A 133 -8.99 18.21 -7.86
N ALA A 134 -10.15 17.54 -7.73
CA ALA A 134 -10.30 16.43 -6.79
C ALA A 134 -9.31 15.29 -7.05
N HIS A 135 -9.12 14.92 -8.32
CA HIS A 135 -8.14 13.92 -8.73
C HIS A 135 -6.70 14.37 -8.43
N ALA A 136 -6.35 15.62 -8.75
CA ALA A 136 -5.03 16.17 -8.48
C ALA A 136 -4.70 16.15 -6.97
N TRP A 137 -5.65 16.53 -6.12
CA TRP A 137 -5.49 16.42 -4.67
C TRP A 137 -5.35 14.96 -4.21
N GLY A 138 -6.11 14.02 -4.79
CA GLY A 138 -5.97 12.59 -4.50
C GLY A 138 -4.58 12.05 -4.82
N VAL A 139 -4.02 12.42 -5.97
CA VAL A 139 -2.63 12.07 -6.37
C VAL A 139 -1.61 12.70 -5.42
N TYR A 140 -1.85 13.94 -4.98
CA TYR A 140 -0.99 14.59 -3.98
C TYR A 140 -1.01 13.84 -2.64
N TYR A 141 -2.17 13.44 -2.13
CA TYR A 141 -2.26 12.67 -0.89
C TYR A 141 -1.64 11.28 -1.01
N ALA A 142 -1.81 10.62 -2.17
CA ALA A 142 -1.19 9.34 -2.45
C ALA A 142 0.34 9.43 -2.48
N SER A 143 0.91 10.49 -3.08
CA SER A 143 2.37 10.67 -3.18
C SER A 143 3.03 11.10 -1.88
N THR A 144 2.31 11.83 -1.02
CA THR A 144 2.80 12.26 0.30
C THR A 144 2.55 11.24 1.40
N GLY A 145 1.68 10.25 1.18
CA GLY A 145 1.27 9.27 2.19
C GLY A 145 0.41 9.86 3.32
N LEU A 146 -0.16 11.05 3.11
CA LEU A 146 -1.01 11.72 4.08
C LEU A 146 -2.43 11.13 4.02
N THR A 147 -2.83 10.46 5.10
CA THR A 147 -4.15 9.82 5.21
C THR A 147 -5.23 10.75 5.77
N ALA A 148 -4.84 11.93 6.27
CA ALA A 148 -5.76 12.89 6.87
C ALA A 148 -5.31 14.33 6.56
N LEU A 149 -6.30 15.22 6.49
CA LEU A 149 -6.06 16.66 6.44
C LEU A 149 -5.41 17.12 7.77
N PRO A 150 -4.30 17.88 7.72
CA PRO A 150 -3.73 18.44 8.93
C PRO A 150 -4.76 19.32 9.65
N PRO A 151 -4.94 19.18 10.98
CA PRO A 151 -5.94 19.95 11.72
C PRO A 151 -5.77 21.47 11.55
N TRP A 152 -4.51 21.93 11.46
CA TRP A 152 -4.21 23.34 11.27
C TRP A 152 -4.71 23.89 9.92
N ALA A 153 -4.73 23.07 8.86
CA ALA A 153 -5.21 23.50 7.55
C ALA A 153 -6.72 23.74 7.58
N VAL A 154 -7.47 22.89 8.27
CA VAL A 154 -8.92 23.05 8.46
C VAL A 154 -9.24 24.33 9.24
N VAL A 155 -8.50 24.59 10.33
CA VAL A 155 -8.66 25.81 11.14
C VAL A 155 -8.33 27.05 10.32
N LEU A 156 -7.26 27.00 9.52
CA LEU A 156 -6.85 28.11 8.67
C LEU A 156 -7.90 28.40 7.61
N CYS A 157 -8.42 27.37 6.93
CA CYS A 157 -9.53 27.52 5.98
C CYS A 157 -10.76 28.13 6.66
N ALA A 158 -11.22 27.60 7.78
CA ALA A 158 -12.38 28.14 8.50
C ALA A 158 -12.19 29.60 8.93
N THR A 159 -10.99 29.94 9.42
CA THR A 159 -10.64 31.31 9.81
C THR A 159 -10.59 32.24 8.60
N ALA A 160 -10.04 31.78 7.47
CA ALA A 160 -9.99 32.52 6.23
C ALA A 160 -11.40 32.80 5.68
N THR A 161 -12.31 31.83 5.71
CA THR A 161 -13.71 32.02 5.27
C THR A 161 -14.42 33.06 6.13
N TYR A 162 -14.25 33.00 7.46
CA TYR A 162 -14.82 33.97 8.38
C TYR A 162 -14.22 35.38 8.18
N ALA A 163 -12.90 35.48 8.13
CA ALA A 163 -12.20 36.74 7.96
C ALA A 163 -12.53 37.38 6.60
N GLY A 164 -12.55 36.58 5.54
CA GLY A 164 -12.80 37.06 4.18
C GLY A 164 -14.11 37.82 4.02
N ARG A 165 -15.23 37.31 4.55
CA ARG A 165 -16.51 38.05 4.49
C ARG A 165 -16.45 39.36 5.27
N ARG A 166 -15.72 39.40 6.40
CA ARG A 166 -15.51 40.62 7.18
C ARG A 166 -14.60 41.62 6.45
N LEU A 167 -13.62 41.14 5.69
CA LEU A 167 -12.69 41.95 4.91
C LEU A 167 -13.36 42.65 3.72
N GLN A 168 -14.46 42.11 3.20
CA GLN A 168 -15.25 42.76 2.13
C GLN A 168 -16.11 43.94 2.63
N LEU A 169 -16.31 44.10 3.94
CA LEU A 169 -17.06 45.24 4.47
C LEU A 169 -16.27 46.54 4.28
N PRO A 170 -16.92 47.64 3.83
CA PRO A 170 -16.22 48.89 3.52
C PRO A 170 -15.52 49.49 4.75
N GLU A 171 -16.07 49.30 5.94
CA GLU A 171 -15.43 49.72 7.19
C GLU A 171 -14.09 49.01 7.43
N THR A 172 -14.03 47.70 7.16
CA THR A 172 -12.82 46.89 7.36
C THR A 172 -11.77 47.24 6.32
N GLN A 173 -12.17 47.43 5.06
CA GLN A 173 -11.27 47.90 4.00
C GLN A 173 -10.65 49.25 4.35
N ASN A 174 -11.45 50.21 4.82
CA ASN A 174 -10.96 51.51 5.24
C ASN A 174 -9.95 51.42 6.40
N ARG A 175 -10.19 50.54 7.37
CA ARG A 175 -9.25 50.30 8.49
C ARG A 175 -7.94 49.69 7.99
N LEU A 176 -8.00 48.71 7.08
CA LEU A 176 -6.82 48.09 6.50
C LEU A 176 -5.98 49.07 5.67
N VAL A 177 -6.62 49.91 4.86
CA VAL A 177 -5.93 50.95 4.08
C VAL A 177 -5.21 51.92 5.02
N ARG A 178 -5.85 52.37 6.11
CA ARG A 178 -5.21 53.24 7.11
C ARG A 178 -4.02 52.56 7.78
N MET A 179 -4.16 51.29 8.16
CA MET A 179 -3.08 50.51 8.78
C MET A 179 -1.90 50.32 7.81
N TYR A 180 -2.20 50.03 6.54
CA TYR A 180 -1.19 49.90 5.48
C TYR A 180 -0.46 51.23 5.23
N LEU A 181 -1.19 52.35 5.13
CA LEU A 181 -0.61 53.69 4.96
C LEU A 181 0.29 54.06 6.15
N TRP A 182 -0.14 53.74 7.38
CA TRP A 182 0.67 53.95 8.59
C TRP A 182 1.95 53.10 8.56
N ALA A 183 1.86 51.81 8.22
CA ALA A 183 2.99 50.91 8.16
C ALA A 183 4.00 51.34 7.08
N LYS A 184 3.51 51.70 5.89
CA LYS A 184 4.34 52.24 4.80
C LYS A 184 5.03 53.53 5.22
N GLY A 185 4.32 54.44 5.90
CA GLY A 185 4.89 55.69 6.40
C GLY A 185 5.98 55.50 7.47
N LYS A 186 5.97 54.37 8.19
CA LYS A 186 6.99 54.02 9.19
C LYS A 186 8.18 53.26 8.61
N LEU A 187 7.97 52.48 7.55
CA LEU A 187 9.04 51.67 6.92
C LEU A 187 9.90 52.47 5.92
N PHE A 188 9.34 53.53 5.32
CA PHE A 188 10.00 54.36 4.30
C PHE A 188 10.47 55.73 4.81
N ARG A 189 10.60 55.88 6.14
CA ARG A 189 11.04 57.11 6.79
C ARG A 189 12.23 56.82 7.68
#